data_AF-A0A914WK57-F1
#
_entry.id   AF-A0A914WK57-F1
#
_cell.length_a   1.000
_cell.length_b   1.000
_cell.length_c   1.000
_cell.angle_alpha   90.00
_cell.angle_beta   90.00
_cell.angle_gamma   90.00
#
_symmetry.space_group_name_H-M   'P 1'
#
loop_
_entity.id
_entity.type
_entity.pdbx_description
1 polymer ?
#
loop_
_entity_poly.entity_id
_entity_poly.type
_entity_poly.pdbx_seq_one_letter_code
_entity_poly.pdbx_strand_id
1 'polypeptide(L)'
;MDETFLNELNLHLSDKSYISGYSPSTADVELYDAVLDSDRLAFYPTKESTRYAHITRWACHISSFPDSCRAQFPAQKSSGAVETLLKKGRSLYSPPAKQKIDRMAPHSSNSSKPADAAADASDLPQTLLNLLNERGTVDSLSIAAELHEDHQKVVGAVNSLLSLTDVVESEQVSSKRLELTAEGNEIAETGSHESKVFNAIPAEGMPQAELMKVVPNAKIGFSKAMLNGWIELDKKAEGGPRV
;
A
#
# COMPACT_ATOMS: atom_id res chain seq x y z
N MET A 1 6.09 5.51 28.19
CA MET A 1 4.79 5.41 27.50
C MET A 1 3.95 4.29 28.08
N ASP A 2 2.64 4.48 28.14
CA ASP A 2 1.67 3.50 28.62
C ASP A 2 1.37 2.44 27.54
N GLU A 3 1.00 1.22 27.94
CA GLU A 3 0.70 0.12 27.01
C GLU A 3 -0.49 0.44 26.07
N THR A 4 -1.47 1.19 26.57
CA THR A 4 -2.62 1.67 25.79
C THR A 4 -2.19 2.55 24.61
N PHE A 5 -1.22 3.45 24.84
CA PHE A 5 -0.66 4.31 23.80
C PHE A 5 0.03 3.49 22.72
N LEU A 6 0.84 2.51 23.10
CA LEU A 6 1.54 1.64 22.14
C LEU A 6 0.56 0.81 21.32
N ASN A 7 -0.56 0.36 21.91
CA ASN A 7 -1.60 -0.32 21.16
C ASN A 7 -2.30 0.60 20.15
N GLU A 8 -2.68 1.82 20.56
CA GLU A 8 -3.30 2.81 19.67
C GLU A 8 -2.36 3.22 18.53
N LEU A 9 -1.08 3.44 18.84
CA LEU A 9 -0.07 3.77 17.86
C LEU A 9 0.16 2.61 16.87
N ASN A 10 0.23 1.37 17.36
CA ASN A 10 0.40 0.20 16.49
C ASN A 10 -0.81 0.00 15.58
N LEU A 11 -2.02 0.27 16.06
CA LEU A 11 -3.22 0.24 15.24
C LEU A 11 -3.22 1.37 14.20
N HIS A 12 -2.85 2.59 14.61
CA HIS A 12 -2.69 3.71 13.68
C HIS A 12 -1.67 3.39 12.58
N LEU A 13 -0.51 2.83 12.96
CA LEU A 13 0.55 2.46 12.03
C LEU A 13 0.25 1.23 11.17
N SER A 14 -0.82 0.49 11.51
CA SER A 14 -1.35 -0.58 10.66
C SER A 14 -2.10 -0.02 9.45
N ASP A 15 -2.83 1.09 9.63
CA ASP A 15 -3.61 1.77 8.58
C ASP A 15 -2.77 2.82 7.85
N LYS A 16 -1.95 3.58 8.59
CA LYS A 16 -1.14 4.67 8.08
C LYS A 16 0.34 4.38 8.30
N SER A 17 1.12 4.25 7.23
CA SER A 17 2.56 3.96 7.37
C SER A 17 3.36 5.09 8.04
N TYR A 18 2.84 6.31 8.08
CA TYR A 18 3.45 7.49 8.69
C TYR A 18 2.41 8.29 9.44
N ILE A 19 2.87 9.09 10.40
CA ILE A 19 1.96 9.90 11.22
C ILE A 19 1.38 11.09 10.41
N SER A 20 2.06 11.51 9.34
CA SER A 20 1.56 12.55 8.43
C SER A 20 1.25 12.02 7.03
N GLY A 21 0.05 12.33 6.53
CA GLY A 21 -0.36 12.15 5.14
C GLY A 21 -0.02 10.77 4.59
N TYR A 22 1.11 10.68 3.88
CA TYR A 22 1.70 9.44 3.37
C TYR A 22 3.24 9.53 3.23
N SER A 23 3.89 10.49 3.91
CA SER A 23 5.33 10.71 3.81
C SER A 23 5.96 10.99 5.19
N PRO A 24 7.23 10.62 5.41
CA PRO A 24 7.95 10.98 6.63
C PRO A 24 7.92 12.49 6.86
N SER A 25 7.75 12.89 8.11
CA SER A 25 7.59 14.28 8.54
C SER A 25 8.28 14.55 9.87
N THR A 26 8.33 15.82 10.27
CA THR A 26 8.86 16.21 11.59
C THR A 26 8.14 15.50 12.74
N ALA A 27 6.83 15.21 12.59
CA ALA A 27 6.05 14.43 13.55
C ALA A 27 6.57 13.00 13.74
N ASP A 28 7.10 12.37 12.69
CA ASP A 28 7.70 11.04 12.77
C ASP A 28 9.02 11.06 13.55
N VAL A 29 9.80 12.14 13.43
CA VAL A 29 11.05 12.32 14.18
C VAL A 29 10.75 12.53 15.66
N GLU A 30 9.83 13.44 15.98
CA GLU A 30 9.41 13.72 17.37
C GLU A 30 8.86 12.47 18.06
N LEU A 31 8.03 11.69 17.36
CA LEU A 31 7.51 10.45 17.93
C LEU A 31 8.61 9.39 18.03
N TYR A 32 9.50 9.29 17.04
CA TYR A 32 10.59 8.31 17.05
C TYR A 32 11.53 8.55 18.24
N ASP A 33 11.91 9.80 18.50
CA ASP A 33 12.73 10.17 19.65
C ASP A 33 11.97 9.88 20.97
N ALA A 34 10.68 10.21 21.04
CA ALA A 34 9.86 9.92 22.22
C ALA A 34 9.67 8.41 22.48
N VAL A 35 9.60 7.58 21.43
CA VAL A 35 9.48 6.12 21.53
C VAL A 35 10.83 5.50 21.90
N LEU A 36 11.94 5.99 21.33
CA LEU A 36 13.30 5.55 21.65
C LEU A 36 13.66 5.76 23.12
N ASP A 37 13.30 6.92 23.69
CA ASP A 37 13.50 7.22 25.11
C ASP A 37 12.72 6.27 26.03
N SER A 38 11.68 5.62 25.50
CA SER A 38 10.99 4.55 26.21
C SER A 38 11.71 3.22 25.96
N ASP A 39 12.52 2.81 26.94
CA ASP A 39 13.31 1.56 27.03
C ASP A 39 12.49 0.25 26.92
N ARG A 40 11.24 0.32 26.43
CA ARG A 40 10.26 -0.77 26.28
C ARG A 40 10.21 -1.40 24.88
N LEU A 41 10.86 -0.80 23.88
CA LEU A 41 10.88 -1.33 22.51
C LEU A 41 12.30 -1.70 22.11
N ALA A 42 12.66 -2.97 22.31
CA ALA A 42 13.85 -3.52 21.70
C ALA A 42 13.65 -3.59 20.17
N PHE A 43 14.50 -2.88 19.42
CA PHE A 43 14.49 -2.80 17.94
C PHE A 43 14.88 -4.12 17.24
N TYR A 44 15.17 -5.16 18.02
CA TYR A 44 15.53 -6.49 17.56
C TYR A 44 14.41 -7.49 17.89
N PRO A 45 14.23 -8.55 17.07
CA PRO A 45 13.14 -9.50 17.22
C PRO A 45 13.19 -10.17 18.59
N THR A 46 12.29 -9.72 19.46
CA THR A 46 11.99 -10.22 20.80
C THR A 46 10.49 -10.51 20.88
N LYS A 47 10.01 -11.18 21.93
CA LYS A 47 8.58 -11.48 22.11
C LYS A 47 7.69 -10.22 22.15
N GLU A 48 8.25 -9.07 22.48
CA GLU A 48 7.55 -7.78 22.50
C GLU A 48 7.56 -7.10 21.13
N SER A 49 8.61 -7.29 20.33
CA SER A 49 8.65 -6.86 18.92
C SER A 49 7.56 -7.52 18.07
N THR A 50 7.19 -8.77 18.37
CA THR A 50 6.06 -9.43 17.70
C THR A 50 4.70 -8.84 18.07
N ARG A 51 4.56 -8.19 19.24
CA ARG A 51 3.30 -7.55 19.67
C ARG A 51 3.06 -6.24 18.93
N TYR A 52 4.14 -5.50 18.65
CA TYR A 52 4.11 -4.17 18.05
C TYR A 52 4.79 -4.14 16.67
N ALA A 53 4.46 -5.11 15.81
CA ALA A 53 5.12 -5.29 14.52
C ALA A 53 5.09 -4.03 13.63
N HIS A 54 4.00 -3.27 13.64
CA HIS A 54 3.88 -2.05 12.83
C HIS A 54 4.74 -0.91 13.38
N ILE A 55 4.80 -0.75 14.71
CA ILE A 55 5.71 0.21 15.36
C ILE A 55 7.16 -0.17 15.07
N THR A 56 7.55 -1.43 15.24
CA THR A 56 8.93 -1.87 14.97
C THR A 56 9.31 -1.60 13.51
N ARG A 57 8.44 -1.96 12.55
CA ARG A 57 8.67 -1.70 11.12
C ARG A 57 8.86 -0.20 10.84
N TRP A 58 7.95 0.63 11.33
CA TRP A 58 8.01 2.07 11.16
C TRP A 58 9.29 2.64 11.79
N ALA A 59 9.61 2.25 13.01
CA ALA A 59 10.77 2.77 13.73
C ALA A 59 12.09 2.34 13.08
N CYS A 60 12.21 1.09 12.60
CA CYS A 60 13.37 0.65 11.80
C CYS A 60 13.51 1.43 10.48
N HIS A 61 12.39 1.83 9.88
CA HIS A 61 12.43 2.63 8.67
C HIS A 61 12.88 4.07 8.97
N ILE A 62 12.32 4.72 10.00
CA ILE A 62 12.77 6.05 10.43
C ILE A 62 14.25 6.00 10.85
N SER A 63 14.67 4.94 11.54
CA SER A 63 16.07 4.74 11.97
C SER A 63 17.04 4.61 10.79
N SER A 64 16.57 4.17 9.63
CA SER A 64 17.41 4.01 8.42
C SER A 64 17.84 5.34 7.78
N PHE A 65 17.15 6.44 8.08
CA PHE A 65 17.56 7.76 7.63
C PHE A 65 18.65 8.31 8.55
N PRO A 66 19.76 8.86 8.01
CA PRO A 66 20.73 9.58 8.82
C PRO A 66 20.12 10.85 9.41
N ASP A 67 20.63 11.33 10.54
CA ASP A 67 20.08 12.48 11.27
C ASP A 67 19.97 13.74 10.41
N SER A 68 20.92 13.93 9.48
CA SER A 68 20.92 15.02 8.51
C SER A 68 19.72 15.00 7.55
N CYS A 69 19.21 13.81 7.21
CA CYS A 69 18.02 13.65 6.37
C CYS A 69 16.73 13.85 7.17
N ARG A 70 16.69 13.42 8.44
CA ARG A 70 15.51 13.62 9.31
C ARG A 70 15.27 15.10 9.60
N ALA A 71 16.34 15.89 9.70
CA ALA A 71 16.25 17.34 9.82
C ALA A 71 15.64 18.05 8.58
N GLN A 72 15.59 17.37 7.42
CA GLN A 72 15.05 17.91 6.16
C GLN A 72 13.60 17.47 5.92
N PHE A 73 13.00 16.69 6.82
CA PHE A 73 11.62 16.26 6.66
C PHE A 73 10.66 17.46 6.70
N PRO A 74 9.63 17.46 5.84
CA PRO A 74 8.72 18.59 5.76
C PRO A 74 7.98 18.77 7.08
N ALA A 75 8.00 20.01 7.59
CA ALA A 75 7.14 20.47 8.66
C ALA A 75 5.71 20.62 8.12
N GLN A 76 5.04 19.49 7.89
CA GLN A 76 3.59 19.51 7.68
C GLN A 76 2.94 19.92 8.99
N LYS A 77 1.87 20.73 8.94
CA LYS A 77 1.03 20.96 10.13
C LYS A 77 0.64 19.58 10.65
N SER A 78 1.12 19.23 11.84
CA SER A 78 0.69 17.99 12.46
C SER A 78 -0.83 18.00 12.43
N SER A 79 -1.43 17.00 11.75
CA SER A 79 -2.75 16.59 12.19
C SER A 79 -2.55 16.34 13.67
N GLY A 80 -3.31 16.99 14.55
CA GLY A 80 -3.05 17.00 16.00
C GLY A 80 -2.94 15.61 16.64
N ALA A 81 -3.01 14.51 15.88
CA ALA A 81 -2.63 13.15 16.20
C ALA A 81 -1.40 13.02 17.11
N VAL A 82 -0.21 13.57 16.79
CA VAL A 82 0.97 13.41 17.69
C VAL A 82 0.71 14.02 19.06
N GLU A 83 0.17 15.24 19.08
CA GLU A 83 -0.12 15.96 20.32
C GLU A 83 -1.31 15.35 21.09
N THR A 84 -2.28 14.76 20.38
CA THR A 84 -3.44 14.07 20.95
C THR A 84 -3.06 12.69 21.50
N LEU A 85 -2.17 11.99 20.80
CA LEU A 85 -1.59 10.71 21.25
C LEU A 85 -0.70 10.97 22.48
N LEU A 86 0.14 12.01 22.48
CA LEU A 86 1.05 12.34 23.58
C LEU A 86 0.34 12.93 24.82
N LYS A 87 -0.81 13.63 24.70
CA LYS A 87 -1.47 14.35 25.82
C LYS A 87 -2.57 13.60 26.60
N LYS A 88 -2.84 12.30 26.30
CA LYS A 88 -3.89 11.39 26.86
C LYS A 88 -5.20 11.31 26.05
N GLY A 89 -5.41 10.13 25.45
CA GLY A 89 -6.48 9.21 25.86
C GLY A 89 -7.92 9.57 25.54
N ARG A 90 -8.21 10.21 24.41
CA ARG A 90 -9.58 10.26 23.86
C ARG A 90 -9.59 10.29 22.33
N SER A 91 -10.46 9.41 21.80
CA SER A 91 -10.82 9.16 20.40
C SER A 91 -10.49 10.28 19.41
N LEU A 92 -9.68 9.94 18.40
CA LEU A 92 -9.19 10.83 17.36
C LEU A 92 -10.08 10.91 16.11
N TYR A 93 -11.29 10.37 16.12
CA TYR A 93 -12.15 10.50 14.95
C TYR A 93 -12.86 11.86 14.93
N SER A 94 -12.31 12.79 14.16
CA SER A 94 -13.02 13.96 13.65
C SER A 94 -12.90 13.99 12.13
N PRO A 95 -14.02 13.96 11.38
CA PRO A 95 -14.02 14.09 9.92
C PRO A 95 -13.41 15.44 9.49
N PRO A 96 -12.57 15.49 8.45
CA PRO A 96 -11.97 16.74 7.98
C PRO A 96 -12.98 17.61 7.19
N ALA A 97 -12.92 18.92 7.43
CA ALA A 97 -13.73 19.92 6.75
C ALA A 97 -13.32 20.10 5.27
N LYS A 98 -14.33 20.18 4.40
CA LYS A 98 -14.24 20.28 2.93
C LYS A 98 -13.39 21.50 2.50
N GLN A 99 -12.27 21.27 1.80
CA GLN A 99 -11.51 22.33 1.12
C GLN A 99 -12.03 22.51 -0.31
N LYS A 100 -12.23 23.78 -0.68
CA LYS A 100 -12.77 24.25 -1.96
C LYS A 100 -11.66 24.19 -3.01
N ILE A 101 -11.89 23.49 -4.14
CA ILE A 101 -10.96 23.44 -5.26
C ILE A 101 -11.69 23.86 -6.53
N ASP A 102 -11.09 24.80 -7.26
CA ASP A 102 -11.64 25.45 -8.44
C ASP A 102 -11.76 24.52 -9.66
N ARG A 103 -12.81 24.79 -10.44
CA ARG A 103 -13.26 24.04 -11.62
C ARG A 103 -12.27 24.14 -12.78
N MET A 104 -12.00 23.02 -13.45
CA MET A 104 -11.57 23.00 -14.86
C MET A 104 -12.53 22.13 -15.69
N ALA A 105 -12.89 22.65 -16.86
CA ALA A 105 -14.01 22.20 -17.69
C ALA A 105 -13.75 20.86 -18.44
N PRO A 106 -14.80 20.05 -18.71
CA PRO A 106 -14.65 18.80 -19.42
C PRO A 106 -14.69 18.99 -20.94
N HIS A 107 -13.87 18.22 -21.65
CA HIS A 107 -13.95 18.06 -23.10
C HIS A 107 -15.14 17.15 -23.48
N SER A 108 -15.88 17.67 -24.45
CA SER A 108 -17.04 17.12 -25.16
C SER A 108 -16.79 15.78 -25.86
N SER A 109 -17.78 14.89 -25.85
CA SER A 109 -18.39 14.39 -27.11
C SER A 109 -19.66 13.54 -26.92
N ASN A 110 -20.76 14.06 -27.49
CA ASN A 110 -21.89 13.43 -28.20
C ASN A 110 -22.71 12.30 -27.54
N SER A 111 -23.97 12.55 -27.12
CA SER A 111 -25.24 12.61 -27.89
C SER A 111 -25.74 11.23 -28.35
N SER A 112 -26.89 10.70 -27.89
CA SER A 112 -28.26 11.16 -28.20
C SER A 112 -29.34 10.33 -27.44
N LYS A 113 -30.51 10.96 -27.19
CA LYS A 113 -31.75 10.56 -26.46
C LYS A 113 -32.77 9.84 -27.40
N PRO A 114 -34.04 9.49 -27.02
CA PRO A 114 -34.67 8.97 -25.77
C PRO A 114 -35.66 7.78 -26.01
N ALA A 115 -36.33 7.34 -24.91
CA ALA A 115 -37.68 6.73 -24.81
C ALA A 115 -37.82 5.21 -25.03
N ASP A 116 -38.14 4.46 -23.97
CA ASP A 116 -39.51 4.07 -23.60
C ASP A 116 -39.53 3.24 -22.31
N ALA A 117 -40.68 3.26 -21.61
CA ALA A 117 -40.92 2.62 -20.33
C ALA A 117 -41.10 1.09 -20.45
N ALA A 118 -40.51 0.32 -19.53
CA ALA A 118 -40.99 -1.01 -19.13
C ALA A 118 -40.39 -1.43 -17.78
N ALA A 119 -41.27 -1.89 -16.90
CA ALA A 119 -40.96 -2.45 -15.58
C ALA A 119 -40.36 -3.87 -15.68
N ASP A 120 -39.73 -4.28 -14.58
CA ASP A 120 -39.10 -5.57 -14.26
C ASP A 120 -37.74 -5.88 -14.91
N ALA A 121 -36.70 -5.18 -14.44
CA ALA A 121 -35.32 -5.63 -14.49
C ALA A 121 -34.52 -4.99 -13.33
N SER A 122 -34.13 -5.78 -12.33
CA SER A 122 -33.17 -5.44 -11.24
C SER A 122 -33.05 -3.93 -10.97
N ASP A 123 -33.96 -3.37 -10.16
CA ASP A 123 -33.94 -1.95 -9.81
C ASP A 123 -32.78 -1.68 -8.83
N LEU A 124 -31.57 -1.69 -9.40
CA LEU A 124 -30.30 -1.43 -8.72
C LEU A 124 -30.34 -0.05 -8.06
N PRO A 125 -30.87 1.03 -8.71
CA PRO A 125 -31.08 2.32 -8.04
C PRO A 125 -31.95 2.21 -6.78
N GLN A 126 -33.10 1.53 -6.85
CA GLN A 126 -33.98 1.41 -5.70
C GLN A 126 -33.39 0.55 -4.58
N THR A 127 -32.65 -0.51 -4.95
CA THR A 127 -31.92 -1.35 -3.99
C THR A 127 -30.84 -0.56 -3.28
N LEU A 128 -30.11 0.29 -4.00
CA LEU A 128 -29.11 1.19 -3.43
C LEU A 128 -29.73 2.20 -2.47
N LEU A 129 -30.90 2.77 -2.81
CA LEU A 129 -31.62 3.68 -1.92
C LEU A 129 -32.10 2.99 -0.64
N ASN A 130 -32.59 1.75 -0.72
CA ASN A 130 -32.98 0.98 0.46
C ASN A 130 -31.77 0.70 1.37
N LEU A 131 -30.63 0.31 0.79
CA LEU A 131 -29.39 0.08 1.54
C LEU A 131 -28.84 1.37 2.17
N LEU A 132 -28.93 2.50 1.47
CA LEU A 132 -28.59 3.82 2.01
C LEU A 132 -29.51 4.22 3.17
N ASN A 133 -30.81 3.94 3.07
CA ASN A 133 -31.76 4.23 4.14
C ASN A 133 -31.50 3.37 5.40
N GLU A 134 -31.06 2.13 5.24
CA GLU A 134 -30.73 1.24 6.36
C GLU A 134 -29.36 1.55 7.01
N ARG A 135 -28.35 1.86 6.19
CA ARG A 135 -26.94 1.95 6.62
C ARG A 135 -26.40 3.37 6.72
N GLY A 136 -27.11 4.35 6.17
CA GLY A 136 -26.74 5.76 6.11
C GLY A 136 -25.69 6.08 5.04
N THR A 137 -24.54 5.43 5.08
CA THR A 137 -23.46 5.60 4.10
C THR A 137 -23.08 4.26 3.49
N VAL A 138 -22.81 4.23 2.19
CA VAL A 138 -22.41 2.98 1.55
C VAL A 138 -21.32 3.19 0.52
N ASP A 139 -20.38 2.23 0.47
CA ASP A 139 -19.30 2.19 -0.51
C ASP A 139 -19.72 1.38 -1.74
N SER A 140 -19.66 2.02 -2.91
CA SER A 140 -19.98 1.42 -4.20
C SER A 140 -19.16 0.18 -4.55
N LEU A 141 -17.91 0.06 -4.05
CA LEU A 141 -17.07 -1.12 -4.27
C LEU A 141 -17.54 -2.29 -3.41
N SER A 142 -17.82 -2.03 -2.13
CA SER A 142 -18.34 -3.01 -1.18
C SER A 142 -19.73 -3.53 -1.57
N ILE A 143 -20.64 -2.65 -2.02
CA ILE A 143 -21.98 -3.05 -2.48
C ILE A 143 -21.94 -3.90 -3.74
N ALA A 144 -21.05 -3.58 -4.69
CA ALA A 144 -20.92 -4.37 -5.91
C ALA A 144 -20.57 -5.84 -5.58
N ALA A 145 -19.70 -6.05 -4.59
CA ALA A 145 -19.37 -7.39 -4.10
C ALA A 145 -20.54 -8.06 -3.37
N GLU A 146 -21.28 -7.33 -2.53
CA GLU A 146 -22.43 -7.85 -1.77
C GLU A 146 -23.63 -8.21 -2.66
N LEU A 147 -23.92 -7.40 -3.67
CA LEU A 147 -24.99 -7.63 -4.64
C LEU A 147 -24.59 -8.59 -5.77
N HIS A 148 -23.33 -9.04 -5.80
CA HIS A 148 -22.76 -9.83 -6.90
C HIS A 148 -22.98 -9.18 -8.27
N GLU A 149 -22.94 -7.85 -8.33
CA GLU A 149 -23.12 -7.07 -9.54
C GLU A 149 -21.81 -6.44 -9.99
N ASP A 150 -21.71 -6.17 -11.28
CA ASP A 150 -20.55 -5.48 -11.83
C ASP A 150 -20.43 -4.06 -11.26
N HIS A 151 -19.22 -3.69 -10.83
CA HIS A 151 -18.98 -2.39 -10.21
C HIS A 151 -19.35 -1.21 -11.13
N GLN A 152 -19.19 -1.34 -12.45
CA GLN A 152 -19.59 -0.28 -13.39
C GLN A 152 -21.11 -0.10 -13.44
N LYS A 153 -21.90 -1.17 -13.26
CA LYS A 153 -23.36 -1.05 -13.17
C LYS A 153 -23.79 -0.31 -11.91
N VAL A 154 -23.16 -0.62 -10.77
CA VAL A 154 -23.42 0.07 -9.49
C VAL A 154 -23.05 1.55 -9.60
N VAL A 155 -21.87 1.87 -10.16
CA VAL A 155 -21.46 3.26 -10.42
C VAL A 155 -22.42 3.96 -11.39
N GLY A 156 -22.91 3.26 -12.42
CA GLY A 156 -23.92 3.76 -13.34
C GLY A 156 -25.24 4.11 -12.64
N ALA A 157 -25.73 3.26 -11.75
CA ALA A 157 -26.91 3.53 -10.95
C ALA A 157 -26.71 4.67 -9.95
N VAL A 158 -25.55 4.74 -9.30
CA VAL A 158 -25.19 5.88 -8.43
C VAL A 158 -25.19 7.18 -9.23
N ASN A 159 -24.62 7.21 -10.43
CA ASN A 159 -24.66 8.39 -11.31
C ASN A 159 -26.08 8.74 -11.75
N SER A 160 -26.92 7.74 -11.99
CA SER A 160 -28.34 7.98 -12.29
C SER A 160 -29.08 8.58 -11.09
N LEU A 161 -28.80 8.14 -9.87
CA LEU A 161 -29.35 8.72 -8.64
C LEU A 161 -28.81 10.12 -8.37
N LEU A 162 -27.52 10.38 -8.61
CA LEU A 162 -26.91 11.72 -8.51
C LEU A 162 -27.47 12.72 -9.52
N SER A 163 -27.99 12.23 -10.66
CA SER A 163 -28.68 13.08 -11.63
C SER A 163 -30.02 13.59 -11.13
N LEU A 164 -30.61 12.90 -10.14
CA LEU A 164 -31.80 13.37 -9.43
C LEU A 164 -31.36 14.37 -8.36
N THR A 165 -31.82 15.60 -8.49
CA THR A 165 -31.52 16.66 -7.53
C THR A 165 -32.03 16.28 -6.14
N ASP A 166 -31.18 16.45 -5.12
CA ASP A 166 -31.53 16.31 -3.69
C ASP A 166 -31.86 14.89 -3.19
N VAL A 167 -31.47 13.84 -3.93
CA VAL A 167 -31.75 12.43 -3.53
C VAL A 167 -30.56 11.77 -2.83
N VAL A 168 -29.34 11.95 -3.33
CA VAL A 168 -28.12 11.33 -2.79
C VAL A 168 -26.91 12.27 -2.86
N GLU A 169 -26.00 12.13 -1.91
CA GLU A 169 -24.66 12.70 -1.98
C GLU A 169 -23.64 11.58 -2.19
N SER A 170 -22.61 11.83 -3.02
CA SER A 170 -21.51 10.89 -3.23
C SER A 170 -20.16 11.54 -2.98
N GLU A 171 -19.25 10.82 -2.33
CA GLU A 171 -17.85 11.20 -2.19
C GLU A 171 -16.98 10.24 -3.00
N GLN A 172 -16.11 10.77 -3.86
CA GLN A 172 -15.17 9.95 -4.61
C GLN A 172 -13.96 9.60 -3.74
N VAL A 173 -13.86 8.33 -3.35
CA VAL A 173 -12.72 7.81 -2.58
C VAL A 173 -11.84 6.96 -3.50
N SER A 174 -10.54 7.26 -3.53
CA SER A 174 -9.54 6.43 -4.23
C SER A 174 -8.58 5.81 -3.23
N SER A 175 -8.40 4.49 -3.30
CA SER A 175 -7.42 3.75 -2.50
C SER A 175 -6.27 3.28 -3.38
N LYS A 176 -5.05 3.34 -2.84
CA LYS A 176 -3.84 2.82 -3.49
C LYS A 176 -3.27 1.74 -2.60
N ARG A 177 -3.04 0.56 -3.18
CA ARG A 177 -2.38 -0.56 -2.51
C ARG A 177 -1.20 -1.03 -3.36
N LEU A 178 -0.16 -1.51 -2.68
CA LEU A 178 0.99 -2.14 -3.34
C LEU A 178 0.65 -3.62 -3.51
N GLU A 179 0.59 -4.07 -4.75
CA GLU A 179 0.47 -5.49 -5.08
C GLU A 179 1.75 -5.93 -5.77
N LEU A 180 2.09 -7.21 -5.58
CA LEU A 180 3.18 -7.81 -6.33
C LEU A 180 2.81 -7.89 -7.80
N THR A 181 3.77 -7.59 -8.66
CA THR A 181 3.64 -7.87 -10.08
C THR A 181 3.59 -9.39 -10.29
N ALA A 182 3.15 -9.84 -11.47
CA ALA A 182 3.18 -11.26 -11.81
C ALA A 182 4.59 -11.87 -11.61
N GLU A 183 5.62 -11.14 -12.03
CA GLU A 183 7.02 -11.50 -11.78
C GLU A 183 7.37 -11.49 -10.28
N GLY A 184 6.89 -10.49 -9.53
CA GLY A 184 7.11 -10.40 -8.09
C GLY A 184 6.50 -11.56 -7.31
N ASN A 185 5.33 -12.05 -7.71
CA ASN A 185 4.72 -13.27 -7.15
C ASN A 185 5.59 -14.50 -7.44
N GLU A 186 6.07 -14.66 -8.68
CA GLU A 186 6.97 -15.76 -9.02
C GLU A 186 8.25 -15.72 -8.18
N ILE A 187 8.86 -14.54 -8.03
CA ILE A 187 10.08 -14.35 -7.22
C ILE A 187 9.82 -14.64 -5.74
N ALA A 188 8.65 -14.29 -5.21
CA ALA A 188 8.29 -14.57 -3.82
C ALA A 188 8.15 -16.08 -3.55
N GLU A 189 7.63 -16.85 -4.52
CA GLU A 189 7.45 -18.30 -4.39
C GLU A 189 8.73 -19.10 -4.69
N THR A 190 9.46 -18.71 -5.74
CA THR A 190 10.55 -19.51 -6.31
C THR A 190 11.94 -18.91 -6.09
N GLY A 191 12.02 -17.75 -5.45
CA GLY A 191 13.26 -17.01 -5.20
C GLY A 191 13.65 -16.06 -6.34
N SER A 192 14.58 -15.15 -6.04
CA SER A 192 15.10 -14.19 -7.03
C SER A 192 15.87 -14.89 -8.16
N HIS A 193 15.95 -14.23 -9.31
CA HIS A 193 16.69 -14.75 -10.47
C HIS A 193 18.17 -15.00 -10.13
N GLU A 194 18.80 -14.20 -9.27
CA GLU A 194 20.18 -14.45 -8.83
C GLU A 194 20.30 -15.69 -7.95
N SER A 195 19.34 -15.87 -7.03
CA SER A 195 19.31 -17.02 -6.12
C SER A 195 19.10 -18.32 -6.91
N LYS A 196 18.20 -18.30 -7.89
CA LYS A 196 18.00 -19.43 -8.83
C LYS A 196 19.29 -19.78 -9.58
N VAL A 197 20.02 -18.77 -10.06
CA VAL A 197 21.29 -18.97 -10.76
C VAL A 197 22.36 -19.55 -9.84
N PHE A 198 22.51 -19.00 -8.63
CA PHE A 198 23.49 -19.49 -7.66
C PHE A 198 23.21 -20.94 -7.24
N ASN A 199 21.96 -21.27 -6.93
CA ASN A 199 21.56 -22.61 -6.51
C ASN A 199 21.68 -23.65 -7.66
N ALA A 200 21.68 -23.21 -8.92
CA ALA A 200 21.87 -24.08 -10.06
C ALA A 200 23.34 -24.45 -10.31
N ILE A 201 24.30 -23.74 -9.71
CA ILE A 201 25.74 -23.99 -9.91
C ILE A 201 26.23 -25.00 -8.86
N PRO A 202 26.75 -26.17 -9.27
CA PRO A 202 27.37 -27.13 -8.36
C PRO A 202 28.73 -26.64 -7.87
N ALA A 203 29.26 -27.24 -6.80
CA ALA A 203 30.56 -26.85 -6.22
C ALA A 203 31.75 -26.96 -7.19
N GLU A 204 31.64 -27.75 -8.26
CA GLU A 204 32.67 -27.89 -9.30
C GLU A 204 32.55 -26.84 -10.44
N GLY A 205 31.57 -25.94 -10.33
CA GLY A 205 31.23 -24.97 -11.36
C GLY A 205 30.50 -25.57 -12.56
N MET A 206 29.91 -24.71 -13.37
CA MET A 206 29.13 -25.09 -14.56
C MET A 206 29.51 -24.21 -15.76
N PRO A 207 29.52 -24.74 -17.00
CA PRO A 207 29.63 -23.91 -18.19
C PRO A 207 28.53 -22.85 -18.26
N GLN A 208 28.88 -21.59 -18.56
CA GLN A 208 27.91 -20.49 -18.66
C GLN A 208 26.78 -20.82 -19.67
N ALA A 209 27.10 -21.50 -20.77
CA ALA A 209 26.13 -21.87 -21.80
C ALA A 209 25.08 -22.89 -21.32
N GLU A 210 25.41 -23.73 -20.34
CA GLU A 210 24.47 -24.69 -19.74
C GLU A 210 23.58 -24.00 -18.71
N LEU A 211 24.17 -23.15 -17.87
CA LEU A 211 23.45 -22.33 -16.89
C LEU A 211 22.35 -21.47 -17.54
N MET A 212 22.65 -20.91 -18.71
CA MET A 212 21.71 -20.11 -19.50
C MET A 212 20.55 -20.92 -20.10
N LYS A 213 20.65 -22.25 -20.15
CA LYS A 213 19.58 -23.14 -20.63
C LYS A 213 18.73 -23.71 -19.50
N VAL A 214 19.33 -23.92 -18.33
CA VAL A 214 18.68 -24.54 -17.17
C VAL A 214 17.76 -23.56 -16.44
N VAL A 215 18.20 -22.31 -16.27
CA VAL A 215 17.48 -21.32 -15.46
C VAL A 215 16.70 -20.34 -16.34
N PRO A 216 15.37 -20.19 -16.16
CA PRO A 216 14.60 -19.16 -16.85
C PRO A 216 15.10 -17.78 -16.41
N ASN A 217 15.22 -16.83 -17.36
CA ASN A 217 15.78 -15.49 -17.10
C ASN A 217 17.22 -15.48 -16.53
N ALA A 218 17.99 -16.55 -16.76
CA ALA A 218 19.37 -16.69 -16.31
C ALA A 218 20.26 -15.48 -16.63
N LYS A 219 20.04 -14.79 -17.75
CA LYS A 219 20.83 -13.61 -18.15
C LYS A 219 20.76 -12.49 -17.10
N ILE A 220 19.57 -12.26 -16.55
CA ILE A 220 19.30 -11.21 -15.57
C ILE A 220 19.91 -11.63 -14.23
N GLY A 221 19.61 -12.87 -13.80
CA GLY A 221 20.15 -13.45 -12.58
C GLY A 221 21.68 -13.52 -12.56
N PHE A 222 22.30 -13.93 -13.65
CA PHE A 222 23.76 -14.02 -13.80
C PHE A 222 24.44 -12.65 -13.66
N SER A 223 23.91 -11.64 -14.36
CA SER A 223 24.48 -10.28 -14.31
C SER A 223 24.43 -9.71 -12.89
N LYS A 224 23.33 -9.94 -12.17
CA LYS A 224 23.15 -9.41 -10.82
C LYS A 224 23.86 -10.26 -9.75
N ALA A 225 23.93 -11.57 -9.90
CA ALA A 225 24.73 -12.46 -9.05
C ALA A 225 26.23 -12.13 -9.15
N MET A 226 26.73 -11.85 -10.35
CA MET A 226 28.12 -11.40 -10.56
C MET A 226 28.39 -10.06 -9.88
N LEU A 227 27.48 -9.07 -10.03
CA LEU A 227 27.61 -7.77 -9.37
C LEU A 227 27.60 -7.87 -7.84
N ASN A 228 26.83 -8.81 -7.29
CA ASN A 228 26.76 -9.08 -5.86
C ASN A 228 27.91 -9.97 -5.35
N GLY A 229 28.81 -10.44 -6.22
CA GLY A 229 29.93 -11.31 -5.86
C GLY A 229 29.54 -12.72 -5.44
N TRP A 230 28.35 -13.20 -5.85
CA TRP A 230 27.87 -14.56 -5.52
C TRP A 230 28.48 -15.62 -6.45
N ILE A 231 28.86 -15.21 -7.66
CA ILE A 231 29.42 -16.08 -8.70
C ILE A 231 30.61 -15.38 -9.35
N GLU A 232 31.60 -16.16 -9.80
CA GLU A 232 32.79 -15.65 -10.50
C GLU A 232 32.92 -16.35 -11.85
N LEU A 233 33.33 -15.61 -12.90
CA LEU A 233 33.48 -16.17 -14.24
C LEU A 233 34.96 -16.43 -14.54
N ASP A 234 35.34 -17.71 -14.59
CA ASP A 234 36.64 -18.11 -15.11
C ASP A 234 36.62 -18.20 -16.64
N LYS A 235 37.31 -17.25 -17.27
CA LYS A 235 37.45 -17.16 -18.74
C LYS A 235 38.61 -18.02 -19.28
N LYS A 236 39.43 -18.62 -18.41
CA LYS A 236 40.64 -19.37 -18.79
C LYS A 236 40.46 -20.88 -18.73
N ALA A 237 39.29 -21.38 -18.36
CA ALA A 237 39.02 -22.82 -18.29
C ALA A 237 39.01 -23.49 -19.67
N GLU A 238 39.60 -24.69 -19.78
CA GLU A 238 39.51 -25.53 -20.99
C GLU A 238 38.04 -25.95 -21.20
N GLY A 239 37.41 -25.44 -22.26
CA GLY A 239 36.00 -25.72 -22.60
C GLY A 239 35.06 -24.51 -22.63
N GLY A 240 35.56 -23.29 -22.36
CA GLY A 240 34.81 -22.04 -22.44
C GLY A 240 34.55 -21.39 -21.07
N PRO A 241 33.84 -20.24 -21.02
CA PRO A 241 33.62 -19.51 -19.78
C PRO A 241 32.84 -20.36 -18.76
N ARG A 242 33.43 -20.62 -17.60
CA ARG A 242 32.85 -21.38 -16.49
C ARG A 242 32.55 -20.47 -15.31
N VAL A 243 31.46 -20.78 -14.62
CA VAL A 243 30.93 -20.06 -13.44
C VAL A 243 31.08 -20.93 -12.21
#